data_AF-A0A1C6Y7Y6-F1
#
_entry.id   AF-A0A1C6Y7Y6-F1
#
_cell.length_a   1.000
_cell.length_b   1.000
_cell.length_c   1.000
_cell.angle_alpha   90.00
_cell.angle_beta   90.00
_cell.angle_gamma   90.00
#
_symmetry.space_group_name_H-M   'P 1'
#
loop_
_entity.id
_entity.type
_entity.pdbx_description
1 polymer ?
#
loop_
_entity_poly.entity_id
_entity_poly.type
_entity_poly.pdbx_seq_one_letter_code
_entity_poly.pdbx_strand_id
1 'polypeptide(L)'
;MSRSNEANDNLYFLAISKNKVTIYEYNAEFSKSIISDIEEEIKRSETINSQNDDTTPKGVINNTNNHITPLKRSSNKFNNDYLINRGISIYREYEGVELATCTRDYKKIILVRKNDLNVAEIIDIKTDEHISYIKTKTQIKRIVTSPRDSHIVLHCQYKPDISNKNLYIYKIGGKNNKKKKKKK
;
A
#
# COMPACT_ATOMS: atom_id res chain seq x y z
N MET A 1 4.08 22.55 -25.82
CA MET A 1 4.80 21.33 -25.41
C MET A 1 3.81 20.40 -24.74
N SER A 2 3.45 19.32 -25.43
CA SER A 2 2.62 18.25 -24.89
C SER A 2 3.37 17.56 -23.76
N ARG A 3 2.87 17.67 -22.52
CA ARG A 3 3.29 16.77 -21.43
C ARG A 3 3.05 15.35 -21.93
N SER A 4 4.11 14.61 -22.18
CA SER A 4 4.04 13.16 -22.33
C SER A 4 3.29 12.62 -21.12
N ASN A 5 2.28 11.79 -21.38
CA ASN A 5 1.71 10.91 -20.36
C ASN A 5 2.80 9.93 -19.95
N GLU A 6 3.74 10.35 -19.11
CA GLU A 6 4.54 9.41 -18.35
C GLU A 6 3.57 8.66 -17.45
N ALA A 7 3.35 7.39 -17.79
CA ALA A 7 2.71 6.48 -16.87
C ALA A 7 3.54 6.54 -15.58
N ASN A 8 2.90 6.95 -14.49
CA ASN A 8 3.55 7.00 -13.20
C ASN A 8 3.86 5.55 -12.81
N ASP A 9 5.11 5.11 -12.98
CA ASP A 9 5.58 3.73 -12.75
C ASP A 9 5.68 3.37 -11.25
N ASN A 10 5.08 4.19 -10.41
CA ASN A 10 5.10 4.02 -8.96
C ASN A 10 4.44 2.70 -8.55
N LEU A 11 5.03 2.09 -7.52
CA LEU A 11 4.52 0.86 -6.94
C LEU A 11 3.59 1.20 -5.77
N TYR A 12 2.52 0.42 -5.63
CA TYR A 12 1.57 0.58 -4.54
C TYR A 12 1.54 -0.69 -3.70
N PHE A 13 1.38 -0.54 -2.39
CA PHE A 13 1.21 -1.68 -1.49
C PHE A 13 0.20 -1.37 -0.39
N LEU A 14 -0.56 -2.40 -0.02
CA LEU A 14 -1.62 -2.33 0.96
C LEU A 14 -1.08 -2.83 2.30
N ALA A 15 -1.21 -2.01 3.34
CA ALA A 15 -0.93 -2.40 4.71
C ALA A 15 -2.23 -2.39 5.52
N ILE A 16 -2.46 -3.43 6.30
CA ILE A 16 -3.60 -3.54 7.20
C ILE A 16 -3.06 -3.50 8.63
N SER A 17 -3.52 -2.52 9.39
CA SER A 17 -3.31 -2.40 10.83
C SER A 17 -4.67 -2.48 11.53
N LYS A 18 -4.68 -2.84 12.82
CA LYS A 18 -5.86 -3.26 13.61
C LYS A 18 -7.24 -2.71 13.16
N ASN A 19 -7.36 -1.40 12.98
CA ASN A 19 -8.59 -0.73 12.56
C ASN A 19 -8.40 0.19 11.33
N LYS A 20 -7.23 0.17 10.70
CA LYS A 20 -6.82 1.13 9.70
C LYS A 20 -6.11 0.45 8.56
N VAL A 21 -6.47 0.84 7.34
CA VAL A 21 -5.83 0.37 6.12
C VAL A 21 -5.14 1.53 5.44
N THR A 22 -3.87 1.34 5.10
CA THR A 22 -3.04 2.35 4.45
C THR A 22 -2.55 1.79 3.12
N ILE A 23 -2.75 2.55 2.05
CA ILE A 23 -2.10 2.34 0.76
C ILE A 23 -0.87 3.24 0.74
N TYR A 24 0.29 2.63 0.59
CA TYR A 24 1.53 3.36 0.38
C TYR A 24 1.83 3.42 -1.12
N GLU A 25 2.45 4.52 -1.52
CA GLU A 25 3.05 4.72 -2.84
C GLU A 25 4.56 4.74 -2.69
N TYR A 26 5.26 4.03 -3.59
CA TYR A 26 6.69 4.06 -3.72
C TYR A 26 7.06 4.72 -5.05
N ASN A 27 7.80 5.83 -4.99
CA ASN A 27 8.35 6.47 -6.19
C ASN A 27 9.44 5.56 -6.79
N ALA A 28 9.13 4.95 -7.93
CA ALA A 28 10.01 4.01 -8.61
C ALA A 28 11.29 4.67 -9.16
N GLU A 29 11.36 6.00 -9.25
CA GLU A 29 12.60 6.71 -9.57
C GLU A 29 13.71 6.42 -8.58
N PHE A 30 13.38 6.21 -7.30
CA PHE A 30 14.35 5.81 -6.27
C PHE A 30 14.92 4.40 -6.51
N SER A 31 14.32 3.59 -7.39
CA SER A 31 14.90 2.31 -7.81
C SER A 31 15.85 2.46 -9.01
N LYS A 32 15.73 3.54 -9.79
CA LYS A 32 16.53 3.72 -11.01
C LYS A 32 17.99 4.06 -10.71
N SER A 33 18.25 4.77 -9.60
CA SER A 33 19.60 5.17 -9.20
C SER A 33 20.30 4.19 -8.28
N ILE A 34 19.63 3.13 -7.79
CA ILE A 34 20.18 2.34 -6.68
C ILE A 34 21.56 1.72 -6.96
N ILE A 35 21.81 1.30 -8.21
CA ILE A 35 23.12 0.78 -8.63
C ILE A 35 24.15 1.91 -8.64
N SER A 36 23.80 3.06 -9.21
CA SER A 36 24.65 4.25 -9.24
C SER A 36 24.97 4.77 -7.84
N ASP A 37 23.99 4.79 -6.94
CA ASP A 37 24.13 5.23 -5.55
C ASP A 37 25.07 4.28 -4.78
N ILE A 38 24.96 2.97 -5.02
CA ILE A 38 25.88 1.96 -4.45
C ILE A 38 27.31 2.18 -5.00
N GLU A 39 27.46 2.39 -6.31
CA GLU A 39 28.76 2.62 -6.92
C GLU A 39 29.43 3.90 -6.43
N GLU A 40 28.68 5.00 -6.27
CA GLU A 40 29.18 6.24 -5.68
C GLU A 40 29.59 6.06 -4.21
N GLU A 41 28.80 5.32 -3.43
CA GLU A 41 29.12 5.08 -2.02
C GLU A 41 30.34 4.15 -1.86
N ILE A 42 30.48 3.14 -2.72
CA ILE A 42 31.71 2.30 -2.79
C ILE A 42 32.91 3.20 -3.09
N LYS A 43 32.85 4.04 -4.14
CA LYS A 43 33.95 4.97 -4.48
C LYS A 43 34.30 5.91 -3.33
N ARG A 44 33.28 6.49 -2.68
CA ARG A 44 33.46 7.38 -1.52
C ARG A 44 34.14 6.65 -0.35
N SER A 45 33.75 5.41 -0.08
CA SER A 45 34.36 4.59 0.98
C SER A 45 35.82 4.20 0.69
N GLU A 46 36.17 3.96 -0.58
CA GLU A 46 37.56 3.71 -1.01
C GLU A 46 38.44 4.95 -0.88
N THR A 47 37.86 6.14 -1.11
CA THR A 47 38.58 7.41 -0.97
C THR A 47 38.88 7.73 0.50
N ILE A 48 37.96 7.42 1.41
CA ILE A 48 38.12 7.61 2.86
C ILE A 48 39.16 6.63 3.44
N ASN A 49 39.21 5.39 2.96
CA ASN A 49 40.21 4.42 3.40
C ASN A 49 41.62 4.70 2.88
N SER A 50 41.76 5.47 1.80
CA SER A 50 43.06 5.83 1.22
C SER A 50 43.74 7.02 1.91
N GLN A 51 43.08 7.68 2.87
CA GLN A 51 43.64 8.80 3.65
C GLN A 51 44.15 8.42 5.05
N ASN A 52 44.15 7.14 5.40
CA ASN A 52 44.57 6.66 6.72
C ASN A 52 45.93 5.93 6.72
N ASP A 53 46.75 6.11 5.68
CA ASP A 53 48.18 5.80 5.77
C ASP A 53 49.00 7.08 6.00
N ASP A 54 49.74 7.01 7.09
CA ASP A 54 50.78 7.89 7.60
C ASP A 54 50.43 9.06 8.56
N THR A 55 51.11 8.96 9.71
CA THR A 55 51.40 9.94 10.78
C THR A 55 50.35 10.22 11.87
N THR A 56 50.50 9.53 13.00
CA THR A 56 50.39 10.16 14.33
C THR A 56 51.81 10.49 14.82
N PRO A 57 52.06 11.56 15.61
CA PRO A 57 51.26 11.86 16.80
C PRO A 57 51.06 13.36 17.21
N LYS A 58 50.12 13.53 18.15
CA LYS A 58 49.90 14.66 19.10
C LYS A 58 49.09 15.88 18.61
N GLY A 59 47.87 15.94 19.15
CA GLY A 59 47.33 17.13 19.80
C GLY A 59 46.60 18.12 18.92
N VAL A 60 45.27 17.97 18.78
CA VAL A 60 44.22 18.99 19.00
C VAL A 60 42.88 18.25 18.85
N ILE A 61 42.16 18.09 19.96
CA ILE A 61 40.77 17.61 19.94
C ILE A 61 39.92 18.81 19.49
N ASN A 62 39.72 18.95 18.18
CA ASN A 62 38.65 19.77 17.63
C ASN A 62 37.53 18.85 17.15
N ASN A 63 36.64 18.58 18.11
CA ASN A 63 35.43 17.81 17.94
C ASN A 63 34.39 18.67 17.19
N THR A 64 34.50 18.74 15.86
CA THR A 64 33.41 19.27 15.01
C THR A 64 32.63 18.10 14.43
N ASN A 65 31.61 17.73 15.21
CA ASN A 65 30.45 16.88 14.92
C ASN A 65 30.15 16.62 13.42
N ASN A 66 30.74 15.58 12.84
CA ASN A 66 30.00 14.77 11.88
C ASN A 66 29.08 13.87 12.69
N HIS A 67 27.88 14.38 12.96
CA HIS A 67 26.82 13.64 13.62
C HIS A 67 26.34 12.53 12.67
N ILE A 68 27.11 11.43 12.62
CA ILE A 68 26.51 10.11 12.46
C ILE A 68 25.51 10.04 13.60
N THR A 69 24.22 10.25 13.32
CA THR A 69 23.19 9.87 14.28
C THR A 69 23.41 8.38 14.50
N PRO A 70 23.84 7.95 15.70
CA PRO A 70 23.59 6.57 16.07
C PRO A 70 22.08 6.45 15.93
N LEU A 71 21.62 5.37 15.27
CA LEU A 71 20.22 5.02 15.20
C LEU A 71 19.68 4.99 16.64
N LYS A 72 19.22 6.12 17.15
CA LYS A 72 18.57 6.21 18.45
C LYS A 72 17.38 5.29 18.26
N ARG A 73 17.41 4.15 18.96
CA ARG A 73 16.23 3.32 19.17
C ARG A 73 15.19 4.23 19.81
N SER A 74 14.43 4.91 18.97
CA SER A 74 13.36 5.78 19.36
C SER A 74 12.29 4.90 19.94
N SER A 75 12.00 5.13 21.21
CA SER A 75 10.86 4.56 21.90
C SER A 75 9.57 4.90 21.12
N ASN A 76 8.90 3.86 20.62
CA ASN A 76 7.47 3.83 20.28
C ASN A 76 6.87 4.77 19.22
N LYS A 77 7.65 5.41 18.34
CA LYS A 77 7.10 5.99 17.11
C LYS A 77 7.88 5.52 15.89
N PHE A 78 7.20 4.76 15.03
CA PHE A 78 7.69 4.39 13.71
C PHE A 78 8.13 5.67 12.99
N ASN A 79 9.41 5.75 12.62
CA ASN A 79 9.99 7.00 12.13
C ASN A 79 9.56 7.21 10.67
N ASN A 80 8.56 8.06 10.44
CA ASN A 80 8.07 8.38 9.08
C ASN A 80 9.21 8.90 8.18
N ASP A 81 10.21 9.57 8.77
CA ASP A 81 11.39 10.05 8.05
C ASP A 81 12.18 8.92 7.37
N TYR A 82 12.14 7.69 7.92
CA TYR A 82 12.81 6.54 7.31
C TYR A 82 12.14 6.07 6.02
N LEU A 83 10.81 6.18 5.92
CA LEU A 83 10.05 5.82 4.72
C LEU A 83 10.18 6.90 3.63
N ILE A 84 10.10 8.17 4.05
CA ILE A 84 10.21 9.33 3.15
C ILE A 84 11.59 9.36 2.47
N ASN A 85 12.67 9.08 3.23
CA ASN A 85 14.03 8.99 2.70
C ASN A 85 14.26 7.82 1.73
N ARG A 86 13.28 6.92 1.56
CA ARG A 86 13.29 5.83 0.59
C ARG A 86 12.19 5.96 -0.45
N GLY A 87 11.63 7.15 -0.65
CA GLY A 87 10.61 7.38 -1.66
C GLY A 87 9.26 6.72 -1.38
N ILE A 88 9.00 6.30 -0.14
CA ILE A 88 7.71 5.74 0.29
C ILE A 88 6.87 6.84 0.93
N SER A 89 5.67 7.06 0.42
CA SER A 89 4.68 8.00 0.95
C SER A 89 3.34 7.32 1.21
N ILE A 90 2.50 7.93 2.04
CA ILE A 90 1.12 7.50 2.24
C ILE A 90 0.29 8.04 1.07
N TYR A 91 -0.35 7.14 0.32
CA TYR A 91 -1.23 7.48 -0.79
C TYR A 91 -2.67 7.70 -0.32
N ARG A 92 -3.21 6.72 0.43
CA ARG A 92 -4.58 6.76 0.97
C ARG A 92 -4.67 6.02 2.30
N GLU A 93 -5.59 6.45 3.15
CA GLU A 93 -5.86 5.81 4.43
C GLU A 93 -7.36 5.67 4.67
N TYR A 94 -7.75 4.54 5.26
CA TYR A 94 -9.13 4.21 5.57
C TYR A 94 -9.25 3.73 7.01
N GLU A 95 -10.04 4.43 7.81
CA GLU A 95 -10.28 4.12 9.22
C GLU A 95 -11.53 3.24 9.41
N GLY A 96 -11.59 2.56 10.56
CA GLY A 96 -12.71 1.72 10.95
C GLY A 96 -12.86 0.45 10.10
N VAL A 97 -11.78 -0.01 9.47
CA VAL A 97 -11.78 -1.16 8.58
C VAL A 97 -11.52 -2.45 9.34
N GLU A 98 -12.31 -3.49 9.05
CA GLU A 98 -12.11 -4.85 9.55
C GLU A 98 -11.38 -5.73 8.51
N LEU A 99 -11.81 -5.66 7.24
CA LEU A 99 -11.21 -6.41 6.14
C LEU A 99 -10.95 -5.48 4.97
N ALA A 100 -9.83 -5.68 4.27
CA ALA A 100 -9.53 -4.97 3.03
C ALA A 100 -8.84 -5.89 2.01
N THR A 101 -9.08 -5.61 0.73
CA THR A 101 -8.30 -6.10 -0.40
C THR A 101 -8.33 -5.06 -1.51
N CYS A 102 -7.35 -5.08 -2.40
CA CYS A 102 -7.33 -4.22 -3.59
C CYS A 102 -7.44 -5.05 -4.87
N THR A 103 -7.78 -4.38 -5.97
CA THR A 103 -7.44 -4.89 -7.30
C THR A 103 -5.92 -4.86 -7.48
N ARG A 104 -5.38 -5.76 -8.29
CA ARG A 104 -3.94 -5.86 -8.57
C ARG A 104 -3.36 -4.56 -9.14
N ASP A 105 -4.16 -3.83 -9.91
CA ASP A 105 -3.79 -2.53 -10.47
C ASP A 105 -3.93 -1.36 -9.48
N TYR A 106 -4.30 -1.62 -8.22
CA TYR A 106 -4.50 -0.62 -7.17
C TYR A 106 -5.44 0.53 -7.57
N LYS A 107 -6.38 0.30 -8.51
CA LYS A 107 -7.40 1.29 -8.86
C LYS A 107 -8.64 1.22 -7.97
N LYS A 108 -8.94 0.05 -7.39
CA LYS A 108 -10.08 -0.14 -6.50
C LYS A 108 -9.69 -0.83 -5.21
N ILE A 109 -10.26 -0.35 -4.12
CA ILE A 109 -10.19 -1.01 -2.82
C ILE A 109 -11.57 -1.55 -2.46
N ILE A 110 -11.58 -2.74 -1.86
CA ILE A 110 -12.78 -3.37 -1.33
C ILE A 110 -12.61 -3.44 0.18
N LEU A 111 -13.53 -2.80 0.91
CA LEU A 111 -13.48 -2.64 2.36
C LEU A 111 -14.70 -3.26 3.02
N VAL A 112 -14.50 -3.87 4.19
CA VAL A 112 -15.58 -4.20 5.14
C VAL A 112 -15.28 -3.43 6.42
N ARG A 113 -16.23 -2.61 6.88
CA ARG A 113 -16.05 -1.77 8.08
C ARG A 113 -16.53 -2.47 9.33
N LYS A 114 -15.94 -2.15 10.48
CA LYS A 114 -16.33 -2.72 11.78
C LYS A 114 -17.77 -2.42 12.17
N ASN A 115 -18.26 -1.25 11.75
CA ASN A 115 -19.61 -0.80 12.04
C ASN A 115 -20.67 -1.59 11.24
N ASP A 116 -20.30 -2.16 10.10
CA ASP A 116 -21.19 -2.98 9.27
C ASP A 116 -20.41 -4.13 8.60
N LEU A 117 -20.36 -5.26 9.31
CA LEU A 117 -19.65 -6.46 8.86
C LEU A 117 -20.38 -7.21 7.73
N ASN A 118 -21.57 -6.77 7.33
CA ASN A 118 -22.39 -7.43 6.30
C ASN A 118 -22.27 -6.73 4.94
N VAL A 119 -21.47 -5.67 4.84
CA VAL A 119 -21.34 -4.85 3.65
C VAL A 119 -19.88 -4.77 3.21
N ALA A 120 -19.64 -5.13 1.96
CA ALA A 120 -18.39 -4.83 1.28
C ALA A 120 -18.58 -3.59 0.39
N GLU A 121 -17.78 -2.55 0.64
CA GLU A 121 -17.74 -1.30 -0.11
C GLU A 121 -16.67 -1.41 -1.19
N ILE A 122 -16.98 -1.00 -2.42
CA ILE A 122 -16.02 -0.94 -3.53
C ILE A 122 -15.79 0.54 -3.84
N ILE A 123 -14.57 1.01 -3.63
CA ILE A 123 -14.17 2.42 -3.73
C ILE A 123 -13.11 2.57 -4.82
N ASP A 124 -13.22 3.60 -5.65
CA ASP A 124 -12.14 4.01 -6.54
C ASP A 124 -11.04 4.69 -5.73
N ILE A 125 -9.83 4.14 -5.75
CA ILE A 125 -8.71 4.61 -4.91
C ILE A 125 -8.26 6.02 -5.33
N LYS A 126 -8.38 6.37 -6.61
CA LYS A 126 -7.92 7.65 -7.15
C LYS A 126 -8.89 8.77 -6.79
N THR A 127 -10.17 8.58 -7.08
CA THR A 127 -11.20 9.61 -6.82
C THR A 127 -11.77 9.57 -5.40
N ASP A 128 -11.52 8.49 -4.66
CA ASP A 128 -12.12 8.20 -3.35
C ASP A 128 -13.66 8.11 -3.40
N GLU A 129 -14.21 7.79 -4.58
CA GLU A 129 -15.64 7.67 -4.80
C GLU A 129 -16.13 6.23 -4.57
N HIS A 130 -17.28 6.10 -3.89
CA HIS A 130 -17.96 4.83 -3.75
C HIS A 130 -18.59 4.40 -5.08
N ILE A 131 -18.09 3.28 -5.64
CA ILE A 131 -18.59 2.73 -6.90
C ILE A 131 -19.83 1.88 -6.66
N SER A 132 -19.78 0.98 -5.67
CA SER A 132 -20.87 0.05 -5.37
C SER A 132 -20.71 -0.62 -4.02
N TYR A 133 -21.77 -1.30 -3.58
CA TYR A 133 -21.81 -2.06 -2.33
C TYR A 133 -22.33 -3.47 -2.59
N ILE A 134 -21.76 -4.44 -1.89
CA ILE A 134 -22.27 -5.81 -1.87
C ILE A 134 -22.77 -6.09 -0.45
N LYS A 135 -24.09 -6.29 -0.32
CA LYS A 135 -24.74 -6.63 0.95
C LYS A 135 -24.93 -8.13 1.08
N THR A 136 -24.56 -8.70 2.21
CA THR A 136 -24.74 -10.11 2.55
C THR A 136 -25.69 -10.28 3.72
N LYS A 137 -26.32 -11.46 3.84
CA LYS A 137 -27.22 -11.77 4.97
C LYS A 137 -26.47 -12.09 6.26
N THR A 138 -25.23 -12.57 6.14
CA THR A 138 -24.36 -12.93 7.25
C THR A 138 -23.05 -12.16 7.15
N GLN A 139 -22.34 -12.04 8.28
CA GLN A 139 -21.09 -11.30 8.37
C GLN A 139 -20.05 -11.82 7.38
N ILE A 140 -19.36 -10.91 6.71
CA ILE A 140 -18.24 -11.21 5.82
C ILE A 140 -17.01 -11.49 6.70
N LYS A 141 -16.38 -12.64 6.48
CA LYS A 141 -15.20 -13.11 7.23
C LYS A 141 -13.92 -13.04 6.41
N ARG A 142 -14.01 -13.06 5.08
CA ARG A 142 -12.88 -12.86 4.19
C ARG A 142 -13.33 -12.26 2.86
N ILE A 143 -12.49 -11.40 2.30
CA ILE A 143 -12.66 -10.85 0.95
C ILE A 143 -11.37 -11.08 0.18
N VAL A 144 -11.49 -11.53 -1.08
CA VAL A 144 -10.36 -11.67 -1.99
C VAL A 144 -10.79 -11.29 -3.40
N THR A 145 -9.87 -10.71 -4.16
CA THR A 145 -10.01 -10.45 -5.59
C THR A 145 -9.37 -11.58 -6.40
N SER A 146 -9.96 -11.89 -7.55
CA SER A 146 -9.34 -12.82 -8.50
C SER A 146 -8.03 -12.25 -9.04
N PRO A 147 -7.04 -13.06 -9.46
CA PRO A 147 -5.75 -12.57 -10.00
C PRO A 147 -5.85 -11.65 -11.22
N ARG A 148 -6.99 -11.69 -11.93
CA ARG A 148 -7.29 -10.85 -13.11
C ARG A 148 -8.26 -9.70 -12.79
N ASP A 149 -8.52 -9.42 -11.51
CA ASP A 149 -9.45 -8.38 -11.05
C ASP A 149 -10.84 -8.45 -11.68
N SER A 150 -11.26 -9.65 -12.06
CA SER A 150 -12.53 -9.92 -12.73
C SER A 150 -13.65 -10.28 -11.76
N HIS A 151 -13.30 -10.81 -10.59
CA HIS A 151 -14.26 -11.25 -9.58
C HIS A 151 -13.81 -10.89 -8.17
N ILE A 152 -14.80 -10.64 -7.30
CA ILE A 152 -14.67 -10.56 -5.85
C ILE A 152 -15.27 -11.83 -5.27
N VAL A 153 -14.53 -12.49 -4.39
CA VAL A 153 -15.04 -13.63 -3.63
C VAL A 153 -15.21 -13.19 -2.18
N LEU A 154 -16.43 -13.36 -1.68
CA LEU A 154 -16.78 -13.13 -0.27
C LEU A 154 -16.97 -14.48 0.41
N HIS A 155 -16.22 -14.70 1.49
CA HIS A 155 -16.49 -15.78 2.43
C HIS A 155 -17.21 -15.19 3.63
N CYS A 156 -18.45 -15.62 3.85
CA CYS A 156 -19.29 -15.15 4.94
C CYS A 156 -19.41 -16.19 6.05
N GLN A 157 -19.86 -15.77 7.22
CA GLN A 157 -20.17 -16.67 8.32
C GLN A 157 -21.29 -17.63 7.89
N TYR A 158 -21.05 -18.93 8.10
CA TYR A 158 -22.07 -19.94 7.88
C TYR A 158 -23.09 -19.89 9.01
N LYS A 159 -24.37 -19.76 8.64
CA LYS A 159 -25.52 -19.84 9.54
C LYS A 159 -26.65 -20.53 8.77
N PRO A 160 -26.91 -21.84 8.99
CA PRO A 160 -27.84 -22.62 8.18
C PRO A 160 -29.26 -22.03 8.17
N ASP A 161 -29.71 -21.46 9.29
CA ASP A 161 -31.03 -20.83 9.42
C ASP A 161 -31.20 -19.56 8.55
N ILE A 162 -30.09 -18.95 8.11
CA ILE A 162 -30.08 -17.70 7.35
C ILE A 162 -29.60 -17.92 5.90
N SER A 163 -28.57 -18.76 5.72
CA SER A 163 -28.03 -19.14 4.42
C SER A 163 -27.40 -20.52 4.44
N ASN A 164 -27.75 -21.32 3.43
CA ASN A 164 -27.16 -22.63 3.18
C ASN A 164 -25.78 -22.56 2.48
N LYS A 165 -25.30 -21.37 2.13
CA LYS A 165 -24.00 -21.13 1.50
C LYS A 165 -23.21 -20.05 2.23
N ASN A 166 -21.89 -20.23 2.28
CA ASN A 166 -20.97 -19.29 2.91
C ASN A 166 -19.98 -18.65 1.92
N LEU A 167 -20.03 -19.00 0.64
CA LEU A 167 -19.13 -18.46 -0.38
C LEU A 167 -19.94 -17.81 -1.51
N TYR A 168 -19.58 -16.58 -1.88
CA TYR A 168 -20.26 -15.79 -2.91
C TYR A 168 -19.24 -15.19 -3.87
N ILE A 169 -19.57 -15.18 -5.16
CA ILE A 169 -18.69 -14.68 -6.22
C ILE A 169 -19.42 -13.59 -7.00
N TYR A 170 -18.81 -12.42 -7.11
CA TYR A 170 -19.35 -11.24 -7.80
C TYR A 170 -18.40 -10.80 -8.90
N LYS A 171 -18.92 -10.37 -10.05
CA LYS A 171 -18.11 -9.88 -11.17
C LYS A 171 -17.78 -8.40 -10.99
N ILE A 172 -16.51 -8.03 -11.10
CA ILE A 172 -16.03 -6.64 -11.15
C ILE A 172 -16.17 -6.14 -12.59
N GLY A 173 -16.81 -4.98 -12.78
CA GLY A 173 -16.85 -4.31 -14.09
C GLY A 173 -17.84 -4.88 -15.11
N GLY A 174 -18.75 -5.77 -14.70
CA GLY A 174 -19.89 -6.11 -15.55
C GLY A 174 -20.87 -4.95 -15.58
N LYS A 175 -21.02 -4.26 -16.72
CA LYS A 175 -22.25 -3.51 -17.00
C LYS A 175 -23.40 -4.46 -16.68
N ASN A 176 -24.20 -4.14 -15.66
CA ASN A 176 -25.48 -4.78 -15.45
C ASN A 176 -26.30 -4.46 -16.70
N ASN A 177 -26.19 -5.29 -17.74
CA ASN A 177 -27.17 -5.35 -18.80
C ASN A 177 -28.46 -5.78 -18.11
N LYS A 178 -29.20 -4.81 -17.57
CA LYS A 178 -30.61 -4.97 -17.25
C LYS A 178 -31.21 -5.54 -18.53
N LYS A 179 -31.50 -6.84 -18.55
CA LYS A 179 -32.36 -7.43 -19.57
C LYS A 179 -33.61 -6.56 -19.58
N LYS A 180 -33.75 -5.71 -20.62
CA LYS A 180 -34.99 -4.96 -20.85
C LYS A 180 -36.08 -6.02 -20.85
N LYS A 181 -36.93 -6.05 -19.82
CA LYS A 181 -38.19 -6.79 -19.89
C LYS A 181 -38.90 -6.24 -21.11
N LYS A 182 -39.02 -7.06 -22.17
CA LYS A 182 -39.96 -6.77 -23.24
C LYS A 182 -41.33 -6.71 -22.55
N LYS A 183 -41.92 -5.52 -22.47
CA LYS A 183 -43.36 -5.41 -22.20
C LYS A 183 -44.04 -6.14 -23.36
N LYS A 184 -44.76 -7.22 -23.04
CA LYS A 184 -45.85 -7.71 -23.88
C LYS A 184 -47.04 -6.79 -23.65
#